data_AF-A0A2V0MXS0-F1
#
_entry.id   AF-A0A2V0MXS0-F1
#
_cell.length_a   1.000
_cell.length_b   1.000
_cell.length_c   1.000
_cell.angle_alpha   90.00
_cell.angle_beta   90.00
_cell.angle_gamma   90.00
#
_symmetry.space_group_name_H-M   'P 1'
#
loop_
_entity.id
_entity.type
_entity.pdbx_description
1 polymer ?
#
loop_
_entity_poly.entity_id
_entity_poly.type
_entity_poly.pdbx_seq_one_letter_code
_entity_poly.pdbx_strand_id
1 'polypeptide(L)'
;MSDQITYNYGAVSGFASDVASRAAQLMEIHDDIQHRTQALADFFQGAGATAFFDAQHQMLHGLESLIQTVSQHGHVVNNTAESAQATDQAISQAFI
;
A
#
# COMPACT_ATOMS: atom_id res chain seq x y z
N MET A 1 -36.91 5.63 -7.54
CA MET A 1 -35.98 5.05 -6.55
C MET A 1 -35.04 4.08 -7.25
N SER A 2 -34.01 4.56 -7.95
CA SER A 2 -33.04 3.67 -8.60
C SER A 2 -31.78 4.45 -8.99
N ASP A 3 -31.01 4.87 -8.00
CA ASP A 3 -29.62 5.30 -8.22
C ASP A 3 -28.74 4.87 -7.03
N GLN A 4 -29.06 3.71 -6.45
CA GLN A 4 -28.21 3.09 -5.43
C GLN A 4 -27.00 2.49 -6.14
N ILE A 5 -25.80 2.95 -5.74
CA ILE A 5 -24.57 2.31 -6.17
C ILE A 5 -24.61 0.87 -5.66
N THR A 6 -24.65 -0.09 -6.59
CA THR A 6 -24.61 -1.51 -6.24
C THR A 6 -23.14 -1.92 -6.10
N TYR A 7 -22.68 -2.11 -4.87
CA TYR A 7 -21.33 -2.57 -4.59
C TYR A 7 -21.31 -4.11 -4.50
N ASN A 8 -20.40 -4.75 -5.23
CA ASN A 8 -20.01 -6.12 -4.89
C ASN A 8 -19.01 -6.05 -3.73
N TYR A 9 -19.52 -6.00 -2.50
CA TYR A 9 -18.73 -5.84 -1.28
C TYR A 9 -17.57 -6.87 -1.18
N GLY A 10 -17.81 -8.12 -1.58
CA GLY A 10 -16.79 -9.17 -1.57
C GLY A 10 -15.68 -8.95 -2.61
N ALA A 11 -16.01 -8.44 -3.80
CA ALA A 11 -15.01 -8.08 -4.80
C ALA A 11 -14.17 -6.88 -4.35
N VAL A 12 -14.81 -5.85 -3.78
CA VAL A 12 -14.13 -4.63 -3.32
C VAL A 12 -13.18 -4.91 -2.15
N SER A 13 -13.62 -5.68 -1.14
CA SER A 13 -12.75 -6.07 -0.02
C SER A 13 -11.63 -7.02 -0.45
N GLY A 14 -11.89 -7.89 -1.43
CA GLY A 14 -10.88 -8.72 -2.07
C GLY A 14 -9.79 -7.89 -2.75
N PHE A 15 -10.16 -6.93 -3.59
CA PHE A 15 -9.20 -6.02 -4.22
C PHE A 15 -8.40 -5.20 -3.19
N ALA A 16 -9.06 -4.68 -2.15
CA ALA A 16 -8.38 -3.95 -1.09
C ALA A 16 -7.34 -4.82 -0.35
N SER A 17 -7.68 -6.07 -0.07
CA SER A 17 -6.78 -7.05 0.57
C SER A 17 -5.59 -7.39 -0.33
N ASP A 18 -5.81 -7.57 -1.63
CA ASP A 18 -4.76 -7.81 -2.61
C ASP A 18 -3.79 -6.63 -2.71
N VAL A 19 -4.31 -5.39 -2.67
CA VAL A 19 -3.49 -4.17 -2.66
C VAL A 19 -2.60 -4.12 -1.42
N ALA A 20 -3.15 -4.41 -0.24
CA ALA A 20 -2.39 -4.45 1.01
C ALA A 20 -1.31 -5.55 0.99
N SER A 21 -1.64 -6.74 0.48
CA SER A 21 -0.69 -7.85 0.32
C SER A 21 0.48 -7.48 -0.60
N ARG A 22 0.20 -6.82 -1.73
CA ARG A 22 1.23 -6.32 -2.65
C ARG A 22 2.12 -5.25 -2.01
N ALA A 23 1.54 -4.36 -1.20
CA ALA A 23 2.31 -3.37 -0.44
C ALA A 23 3.29 -4.05 0.53
N ALA A 24 2.84 -5.09 1.25
CA ALA A 24 3.71 -5.87 2.14
C ALA A 24 4.86 -6.55 1.38
N GLN A 25 4.59 -7.15 0.22
CA GLN A 25 5.63 -7.75 -0.64
C GLN A 25 6.66 -6.72 -1.11
N LEU A 26 6.22 -5.50 -1.47
CA LEU A 26 7.12 -4.43 -1.85
C LEU A 26 8.00 -3.97 -0.67
N MET A 27 7.49 -4.03 0.57
CA MET A 27 8.27 -3.71 1.78
C MET A 27 9.37 -4.75 2.03
N GLU A 28 9.08 -6.03 1.81
CA GLU A 28 10.09 -7.09 1.89
C GLU A 28 11.21 -6.89 0.85
N ILE A 29 10.85 -6.50 -0.38
CA ILE A 29 11.82 -6.17 -1.44
C ILE A 29 12.64 -4.93 -1.06
N HIS A 30 12.01 -3.91 -0.50
CA HIS A 30 12.69 -2.71 0.01
C HIS A 30 13.79 -3.11 1.02
N ASP A 31 13.44 -3.94 2.00
CA ASP A 31 14.37 -4.35 3.07
C ASP A 31 15.53 -5.19 2.53
N ASP A 32 15.28 -6.11 1.58
CA ASP A 32 16.33 -6.89 0.91
C ASP A 32 17.30 -5.99 0.13
N ILE A 33 16.79 -5.01 -0.63
CA ILE A 33 17.64 -4.06 -1.36
C ILE A 33 18.47 -3.21 -0.40
N GLN A 34 17.88 -2.75 0.69
CA GLN A 34 18.59 -1.98 1.72
C GLN A 34 19.72 -2.81 2.33
N HIS A 35 19.44 -4.06 2.72
CA HIS A 35 20.44 -4.96 3.29
C HIS A 35 21.60 -5.23 2.32
N ARG A 36 21.29 -5.53 1.05
CA ARG A 36 22.31 -5.73 0.01
C ARG A 36 23.13 -4.48 -0.24
N THR A 37 22.50 -3.31 -0.22
CA THR A 37 23.20 -2.03 -0.39
C THR A 37 24.20 -1.82 0.74
N GLN A 38 23.80 -2.07 1.99
CA GLN A 38 24.70 -1.96 3.14
C GLN A 38 25.88 -2.93 3.04
N ALA A 39 25.66 -4.15 2.55
CA ALA A 39 26.75 -5.12 2.33
C ALA A 39 27.78 -4.65 1.28
N LEU A 40 27.44 -3.71 0.39
CA LEU A 40 28.38 -3.13 -0.57
C LEU A 40 29.28 -2.05 0.04
N ALA A 41 28.96 -1.54 1.24
CA ALA A 41 29.70 -0.45 1.88
C ALA A 41 31.18 -0.80 2.13
N ASP A 42 31.49 -2.07 2.36
CA ASP A 42 32.85 -2.53 2.60
C ASP A 42 33.73 -2.50 1.33
N PHE A 43 33.11 -2.50 0.14
CA PHE A 43 33.80 -2.57 -1.15
C PHE A 43 33.88 -1.22 -1.87
N PHE A 44 32.97 -0.31 -1.58
CA PHE A 44 32.84 0.96 -2.28
C PHE A 44 33.52 2.07 -1.47
N GLN A 45 34.59 2.65 -2.02
CA GLN A 45 35.35 3.73 -1.38
C GLN A 45 35.43 4.98 -2.28
N GLY A 46 35.66 6.15 -1.66
CA GLY A 46 35.83 7.42 -2.36
C GLY A 46 34.50 8.12 -2.72
N ALA A 47 34.61 9.27 -3.38
CA ALA A 47 33.46 10.17 -3.62
C ALA A 47 32.33 9.54 -4.46
N GLY A 48 32.65 8.63 -5.39
CA GLY A 48 31.64 7.90 -6.16
C GLY A 48 30.81 6.95 -5.32
N ALA A 49 31.40 6.35 -4.27
CA ALA A 49 30.69 5.52 -3.31
C ALA A 49 29.66 6.35 -2.53
N THR A 50 30.05 7.53 -2.05
CA THR A 50 29.13 8.45 -1.35
C THR A 50 27.93 8.80 -2.21
N ALA A 51 28.15 9.24 -3.45
CA ALA A 51 27.06 9.57 -4.37
C ALA A 51 26.14 8.38 -4.67
N PHE A 52 26.69 7.16 -4.79
CA PHE A 52 25.91 5.94 -4.95
C PHE A 52 25.01 5.65 -3.74
N PHE A 53 25.58 5.70 -2.53
CA PHE A 53 24.81 5.43 -1.30
C PHE A 53 23.75 6.50 -1.02
N ASP A 54 24.03 7.76 -1.34
CA ASP A 54 23.03 8.83 -1.24
C ASP A 54 21.87 8.61 -2.21
N ALA A 55 22.17 8.24 -3.46
CA ALA A 55 21.14 7.90 -4.45
C ALA A 55 20.32 6.68 -4.02
N GLN A 56 20.96 5.64 -3.45
CA GLN A 56 20.28 4.46 -2.93
C GLN A 56 19.35 4.81 -1.77
N HIS A 57 19.78 5.65 -0.82
CA HIS A 57 18.92 6.11 0.27
C HIS A 57 17.70 6.89 -0.25
N GLN A 58 17.91 7.80 -1.21
CA GLN A 58 16.81 8.57 -1.79
C GLN A 58 15.80 7.67 -2.51
N MET A 59 16.29 6.69 -3.28
CA MET A 59 15.44 5.72 -3.97
C MET A 59 14.63 4.88 -2.97
N LEU A 60 15.28 4.32 -1.94
CA LEU A 60 14.62 3.49 -0.93
C LEU A 60 13.55 4.26 -0.16
N HIS A 61 13.84 5.49 0.25
CA HIS A 61 12.86 6.37 0.90
C HIS A 61 11.65 6.66 -0.01
N GLY A 62 11.89 6.88 -1.31
CA GLY A 62 10.82 7.06 -2.30
C GLY A 62 9.95 5.81 -2.44
N LEU A 63 10.58 4.63 -2.47
CA LEU A 63 9.88 3.35 -2.52
C LEU A 63 9.05 3.11 -1.26
N GLU A 64 9.59 3.36 -0.07
CA GLU A 64 8.86 3.25 1.20
C GLU A 64 7.61 4.14 1.19
N SER A 65 7.75 5.41 0.77
CA SER A 65 6.64 6.35 0.67
C SER A 65 5.53 5.87 -0.28
N LEU A 66 5.93 5.28 -1.42
CA LEU A 66 5.00 4.67 -2.37
C LEU A 66 4.26 3.49 -1.74
N ILE A 67 4.98 2.60 -1.04
CA ILE A 67 4.40 1.43 -0.38
C ILE A 67 3.37 1.85 0.67
N GLN A 68 3.70 2.84 1.50
CA GLN A 68 2.78 3.40 2.50
C GLN A 68 1.51 3.96 1.84
N THR A 69 1.65 4.66 0.72
CA THR A 69 0.51 5.21 -0.04
C THR A 69 -0.39 4.09 -0.59
N VAL A 70 0.19 3.02 -1.14
CA VAL A 70 -0.55 1.86 -1.65
C VAL A 70 -1.27 1.12 -0.52
N SER A 71 -0.61 0.91 0.62
CA SER A 71 -1.22 0.31 1.80
C SER A 71 -2.41 1.14 2.31
N GLN A 72 -2.22 2.46 2.42
CA GLN A 72 -3.29 3.40 2.82
C GLN A 72 -4.47 3.37 1.84
N HIS A 73 -4.21 3.23 0.53
CA HIS A 73 -5.26 3.09 -0.46
C HIS A 73 -6.12 1.85 -0.21
N GLY A 74 -5.50 0.69 0.04
CA GLY A 74 -6.21 -0.54 0.40
C GLY A 74 -7.11 -0.35 1.63
N HIS A 75 -6.59 0.29 2.69
CA HIS A 75 -7.37 0.60 3.89
C HIS A 75 -8.57 1.51 3.61
N VAL A 76 -8.40 2.57 2.82
CA VAL A 76 -9.50 3.49 2.47
C VAL A 76 -10.60 2.78 1.70
N VAL A 77 -10.23 1.93 0.73
CA VAL A 77 -11.19 1.16 -0.06
C VAL A 77 -11.98 0.21 0.84
N ASN A 78 -11.30 -0.51 1.74
CA ASN A 78 -11.98 -1.41 2.67
C ASN A 78 -12.93 -0.66 3.62
N ASN A 79 -12.47 0.43 4.25
CA ASN A 79 -13.29 1.23 5.17
C ASN A 79 -14.52 1.84 4.46
N THR A 80 -14.34 2.25 3.20
CA THR A 80 -15.45 2.78 2.40
C THR A 80 -16.48 1.69 2.09
N ALA A 81 -16.02 0.47 1.76
CA ALA A 81 -16.90 -0.67 1.52
C ALA A 81 -17.70 -1.05 2.77
N GLU A 82 -17.05 -1.11 3.94
CA GLU A 82 -17.70 -1.39 5.22
C GLU A 82 -18.73 -0.31 5.59
N SER A 83 -18.38 0.96 5.39
CA SER A 83 -19.28 2.10 5.66
C SER A 83 -20.50 2.09 4.76
N ALA A 84 -20.32 1.79 3.48
CA ALA A 84 -21.41 1.65 2.51
C ALA A 84 -22.34 0.48 2.90
N GLN A 85 -21.77 -0.68 3.24
CA GLN A 85 -22.56 -1.84 3.67
C GLN A 85 -23.40 -1.54 4.93
N ALA A 86 -22.81 -0.87 5.92
CA ALA A 86 -23.51 -0.48 7.14
C ALA A 86 -24.66 0.51 6.85
N THR A 87 -24.43 1.46 5.93
CA THR A 87 -25.44 2.43 5.51
C THR A 87 -26.61 1.74 4.80
N ASP A 88 -26.33 0.82 3.87
CA ASP A 88 -27.37 0.05 3.16
C ASP A 88 -28.23 -0.78 4.13
N GLN A 89 -27.60 -1.41 5.13
CA GLN A 89 -28.32 -2.17 6.16
C GLN A 89 -29.22 -1.28 7.02
N ALA A 90 -28.73 -0.10 7.44
CA ALA A 90 -29.52 0.85 8.22
C ALA A 90 -30.72 1.40 7.42
N ILE A 91 -30.52 1.72 6.14
CA ILE A 91 -31.58 2.13 5.23
C ILE A 91 -32.60 1.01 5.06
N SER A 92 -32.15 -0.22 4.79
CA SER A 92 -33.05 -1.36 4.65
C SER A 92 -33.91 -1.57 5.89
N GLN A 93 -33.39 -1.35 7.10
CA GLN A 93 -34.16 -1.46 8.35
C GLN A 93 -35.16 -0.32 8.56
N ALA A 94 -34.90 0.87 8.02
CA ALA A 94 -35.77 2.03 8.15
C ALA A 94 -37.00 1.98 7.21
N PHE A 95 -36.96 1.14 6.18
CA PHE A 95 -38.04 0.97 5.18
C PHE A 95 -38.80 -0.36 5.31
N ILE A 96 -38.58 -1.11 6.40
CA ILE A 96 -39.36 -2.29 6.83
C ILE A 96 -40.17 -1.91 8.06
#